data_AF-A0A0W7YY59-F1
#
_entry.id   AF-A0A0W7YY59-F1
#
_cell.length_a   1.000
_cell.length_b   1.000
_cell.length_c   1.000
_cell.angle_alpha   90.00
_cell.angle_beta   90.00
_cell.angle_gamma   90.00
#
_symmetry.space_group_name_H-M   'P 1'
#
loop_
_entity.id
_entity.type
_entity.pdbx_description
1 polymer ?
#
loop_
_entity_poly.entity_id
_entity_poly.type
_entity_poly.pdbx_seq_one_letter_code
_entity_poly.pdbx_strand_id
1 'polypeptide(L)'
;MRDVEMLLQQAADKCVQAHRVLLERGASVIHETGHGSSADAKGRKLPALTYGFEGTPAVVRMALTSSDKANQGMVTLYVRASSQSGQALCDRLPEGVLLKETYAPGTAKPAASVLACTYMGPKHGHQALMLHVAPFALHALLDIYLDEMSAPARHAKPATPVTTSPLTATTARVMDADMFQALLERRSEIGQQGEQVALQFEMARLRRMGCPDPERHVQLVAQSDVGRGYDIHTTYGEERCIEVKSSPSPAATLYLSENERQVLTTLGDKAWLYRVALHADGCTGNVLAVQNPMSCLEAHLEPVAYRIDARLLTPSS
;
A
#
# COMPACT_ATOMS: atom_id res chain seq x y z
N MET A 1 -13.52 -15.94 1.47
CA MET A 1 -13.09 -16.12 0.07
C MET A 1 -13.87 -17.29 -0.50
N ARG A 2 -14.41 -17.21 -1.71
CA ARG A 2 -14.85 -18.42 -2.42
C ARG A 2 -13.62 -19.27 -2.69
N ASP A 3 -13.85 -20.57 -2.89
CA ASP A 3 -12.79 -21.49 -3.27
C ASP A 3 -12.21 -21.07 -4.64
N VAL A 4 -10.95 -20.64 -4.64
CA VAL A 4 -10.25 -20.16 -5.84
C VAL A 4 -10.14 -21.26 -6.89
N GLU A 5 -9.99 -22.52 -6.47
CA GLU A 5 -9.92 -23.66 -7.39
C GLU A 5 -11.24 -23.86 -8.13
N MET A 6 -12.37 -23.74 -7.41
CA MET A 6 -13.70 -23.82 -8.01
C MET A 6 -13.95 -22.69 -9.03
N LEU A 7 -13.43 -21.49 -8.77
CA LEU A 7 -13.53 -20.36 -9.71
C LEU A 7 -12.68 -20.57 -10.96
N LEU A 8 -11.46 -21.10 -10.81
CA LEU A 8 -10.56 -21.39 -11.92
C LEU A 8 -11.07 -22.54 -12.78
N GLN A 9 -11.77 -23.52 -12.21
CA GLN A 9 -12.42 -24.60 -12.97
C GLN A 9 -13.50 -24.10 -13.95
N GLN A 10 -14.03 -22.89 -13.72
CA GLN A 10 -15.02 -22.24 -14.57
C GLN A 10 -14.41 -21.18 -15.50
N ALA A 11 -13.13 -20.87 -15.35
CA ALA A 11 -12.43 -19.87 -16.12
C ALA A 11 -11.80 -20.47 -17.39
N ALA A 12 -11.52 -19.62 -18.38
CA ALA A 12 -10.81 -19.98 -19.59
C ALA A 12 -9.34 -20.31 -19.30
N ASP A 13 -8.72 -21.12 -20.16
CA ASP A 13 -7.37 -21.63 -19.98
C ASP A 13 -6.34 -20.51 -19.80
N LYS A 14 -6.50 -19.39 -20.52
CA LYS A 14 -5.65 -18.20 -20.37
C LYS A 14 -5.65 -17.64 -18.94
N CYS A 15 -6.77 -17.67 -18.22
CA CYS A 15 -6.87 -17.19 -16.86
C CYS A 15 -6.21 -18.16 -15.88
N VAL A 16 -6.36 -19.47 -16.12
CA VAL A 16 -5.70 -20.53 -15.34
C VAL A 16 -4.18 -20.47 -15.51
N GLN A 17 -3.70 -20.26 -16.74
CA GLN A 17 -2.29 -20.07 -17.03
C GLN A 17 -1.74 -18.83 -16.33
N ALA A 18 -2.43 -17.69 -16.43
CA ALA A 18 -2.01 -16.46 -15.77
C ALA A 18 -1.99 -16.58 -14.24
N HIS A 19 -2.97 -17.27 -13.64
CA HIS A 19 -2.96 -17.59 -12.21
C HIS A 19 -1.68 -18.36 -11.82
N ARG A 20 -1.32 -19.41 -12.57
CA ARG A 20 -0.12 -20.20 -12.31
C ARG A 20 1.15 -19.36 -12.37
N VAL A 21 1.29 -18.52 -13.39
CA VAL A 21 2.45 -17.62 -13.53
C VAL A 21 2.55 -16.65 -12.36
N LEU A 22 1.41 -16.11 -11.88
CA LEU A 22 1.39 -15.23 -10.71
C LEU A 22 1.86 -15.97 -9.45
N LEU A 23 1.40 -17.21 -9.22
CA LEU A 23 1.85 -18.02 -8.09
C LEU A 23 3.36 -18.36 -8.18
N GLU A 24 3.85 -18.70 -9.37
CA GLU A 24 5.28 -18.98 -9.61
C GLU A 24 6.18 -17.77 -9.28
N ARG A 25 5.64 -16.55 -9.45
CA ARG A 25 6.29 -15.29 -9.08
C ARG A 25 6.06 -14.88 -7.62
N GLY A 26 5.62 -15.81 -6.77
CA GLY A 26 5.44 -15.57 -5.34
C GLY A 26 4.21 -14.73 -4.99
N ALA A 27 3.26 -14.57 -5.91
CA ALA A 27 2.01 -13.88 -5.61
C ALA A 27 1.04 -14.79 -4.85
N SER A 28 0.23 -14.21 -3.97
CA SER A 28 -0.88 -14.88 -3.30
C SER A 28 -2.18 -14.12 -3.54
N VAL A 29 -3.31 -14.84 -3.56
CA VAL A 29 -4.63 -14.21 -3.69
C VAL A 29 -4.99 -13.53 -2.37
N ILE A 30 -5.05 -12.21 -2.38
CA ILE A 30 -5.33 -11.40 -1.18
C ILE A 30 -6.79 -10.91 -1.13
N HIS A 31 -7.47 -10.86 -2.28
CA HIS A 31 -8.84 -10.39 -2.35
C HIS A 31 -9.60 -10.92 -3.57
N GLU A 32 -10.91 -11.05 -3.41
CA GLU A 32 -11.84 -11.55 -4.43
C GLU A 32 -13.12 -10.70 -4.42
N THR A 33 -13.55 -10.17 -5.57
CA THR A 33 -14.78 -9.36 -5.62
C THR A 33 -16.00 -10.16 -6.06
N GLY A 34 -17.14 -9.93 -5.40
CA GLY A 34 -18.40 -10.65 -5.62
C GLY A 34 -18.97 -10.64 -7.04
N HIS A 35 -18.70 -9.62 -7.87
CA HIS A 35 -19.34 -9.46 -9.19
C HIS A 35 -18.34 -8.93 -10.24
N GLY A 36 -18.03 -9.72 -11.27
CA GLY A 36 -17.22 -9.26 -12.40
C GLY A 36 -17.97 -8.35 -13.36
N SER A 37 -17.25 -7.42 -13.97
CA SER A 37 -17.77 -6.46 -14.95
C SER A 37 -17.98 -7.09 -16.34
N SER A 38 -17.35 -8.23 -16.62
CA SER A 38 -17.40 -8.90 -17.92
C SER A 38 -18.39 -10.07 -17.88
N ALA A 39 -19.47 -9.97 -18.65
CA ALA A 39 -20.39 -11.06 -18.90
C ALA A 39 -19.88 -11.89 -20.09
N ASP A 40 -19.89 -13.21 -19.97
CA ASP A 40 -19.60 -14.09 -21.11
C ASP A 40 -20.74 -14.08 -22.15
N ALA A 41 -20.55 -14.80 -23.27
CA ALA A 41 -21.55 -14.94 -24.32
C ALA A 41 -22.87 -15.60 -23.87
N LYS A 42 -22.95 -16.09 -22.62
CA LYS A 42 -24.12 -16.66 -21.94
C LYS A 42 -24.57 -15.83 -20.71
N GLY A 43 -24.01 -14.64 -20.49
CA GLY A 43 -24.40 -13.72 -19.41
C GLY A 43 -23.79 -13.98 -18.02
N ARG A 44 -22.88 -14.96 -17.85
CA ARG A 44 -22.28 -15.26 -16.53
C ARG A 44 -21.10 -14.32 -16.24
N LYS A 45 -21.10 -13.71 -15.06
CA LYS A 45 -20.06 -12.82 -14.57
C LYS A 45 -19.14 -13.59 -13.62
N LEU A 46 -17.92 -13.91 -14.06
CA LEU A 46 -16.91 -14.46 -13.15
C LEU A 46 -16.29 -13.33 -12.31
N PRO A 47 -15.92 -13.59 -11.05
CA PRO A 47 -15.26 -12.60 -10.21
C PRO A 47 -13.86 -12.27 -10.72
N ALA A 48 -13.28 -11.21 -10.17
CA ALA A 48 -11.88 -10.88 -10.40
C ALA A 48 -11.08 -11.17 -9.13
N LEU A 49 -9.85 -11.66 -9.35
CA LEU A 49 -8.90 -12.04 -8.31
C LEU A 49 -7.83 -10.96 -8.19
N THR A 50 -7.52 -10.56 -6.97
CA THR A 50 -6.44 -9.63 -6.65
C THR A 50 -5.29 -10.41 -6.01
N TYR A 51 -4.10 -10.19 -6.54
CA TYR A 51 -2.85 -10.84 -6.15
C TYR A 51 -1.91 -9.81 -5.52
N GLY A 52 -1.37 -10.14 -4.35
CA GLY A 52 -0.28 -9.41 -3.70
C GLY A 52 1.01 -10.22 -3.76
N PHE A 53 2.14 -9.53 -3.81
CA PHE A 53 3.47 -10.14 -3.84
C PHE A 53 4.16 -9.91 -2.49
N GLU A 54 4.65 -10.99 -1.88
CA GLU A 54 5.25 -10.91 -0.54
C GLU A 54 6.43 -9.94 -0.51
N GLY A 55 6.43 -9.02 0.48
CA GLY A 55 7.52 -8.07 0.66
C GLY A 55 7.51 -6.89 -0.32
N THR A 56 6.50 -6.76 -1.18
CA THR A 56 6.39 -5.64 -2.14
C THR A 56 5.00 -4.99 -2.10
N PRO A 57 4.88 -3.70 -2.44
CA PRO A 57 3.57 -3.04 -2.57
C PRO A 57 2.86 -3.38 -3.89
N ALA A 58 3.46 -4.24 -4.73
CA ALA A 58 2.92 -4.56 -6.04
C ALA A 58 1.61 -5.34 -5.91
N VAL A 59 0.61 -4.94 -6.71
CA VAL A 59 -0.69 -5.59 -6.74
C VAL A 59 -1.13 -5.74 -8.19
N VAL A 60 -1.44 -6.98 -8.57
CA VAL A 60 -2.01 -7.32 -9.87
C VAL A 60 -3.42 -7.82 -9.65
N ARG A 61 -4.36 -7.30 -10.43
CA ARG A 61 -5.74 -7.79 -10.41
C ARG A 61 -6.10 -8.39 -11.76
N MET A 62 -6.60 -9.62 -11.75
CA MET A 62 -6.98 -10.34 -12.95
C MET A 62 -8.50 -10.47 -13.02
N ALA A 63 -9.09 -10.04 -14.14
CA ALA A 63 -10.48 -10.37 -14.44
C ALA A 63 -10.58 -11.78 -15.03
N LEU A 64 -11.39 -12.63 -14.40
CA LEU A 64 -11.66 -13.97 -14.92
C LEU A 64 -12.71 -13.88 -16.04
N THR A 65 -12.51 -14.68 -17.08
CA THR A 65 -13.46 -14.86 -18.19
C THR A 65 -13.65 -16.35 -18.43
N SER A 66 -14.85 -16.81 -18.77
CA SER A 66 -15.16 -18.22 -19.04
C SER A 66 -14.87 -18.65 -20.49
N SER A 67 -14.45 -17.73 -21.35
CA SER A 67 -14.21 -17.98 -22.77
C SER A 67 -12.94 -17.30 -23.27
N ASP A 68 -12.11 -18.02 -24.02
CA ASP A 68 -10.94 -17.43 -24.69
C ASP A 68 -11.33 -16.45 -25.80
N LYS A 69 -12.56 -16.52 -26.33
CA LYS A 69 -13.04 -15.53 -27.30
C LYS A 69 -13.18 -14.13 -26.68
N ALA A 70 -13.50 -14.05 -25.38
CA ALA A 70 -13.51 -12.78 -24.68
C ALA A 70 -12.10 -12.18 -24.74
N ASN A 71 -11.97 -10.90 -25.10
CA ASN A 71 -10.67 -10.23 -25.19
C ASN A 71 -9.64 -10.93 -26.10
N GLN A 72 -10.10 -11.68 -27.12
CA GLN A 72 -9.25 -12.28 -28.16
C GLN A 72 -8.11 -13.16 -27.61
N GLY A 73 -8.39 -14.01 -26.62
CA GLY A 73 -7.41 -14.93 -26.02
C GLY A 73 -6.47 -14.26 -25.00
N MET A 74 -6.60 -12.94 -24.80
CA MET A 74 -5.79 -12.21 -23.82
C MET A 74 -6.46 -12.17 -22.45
N VAL A 75 -5.63 -12.07 -21.42
CA VAL A 75 -6.03 -11.89 -20.03
C VAL A 75 -6.15 -10.40 -19.74
N THR A 76 -7.22 -9.99 -19.06
CA THR A 76 -7.36 -8.61 -18.62
C THR A 76 -6.76 -8.46 -17.23
N LEU A 77 -5.68 -7.69 -17.14
CA LEU A 77 -5.04 -7.32 -15.89
C LEU A 77 -5.26 -5.84 -15.60
N TYR A 78 -5.37 -5.54 -14.33
CA TYR A 78 -5.23 -4.20 -13.82
C TYR A 78 -3.96 -4.15 -12.99
N VAL A 79 -3.16 -3.11 -13.18
CA VAL A 79 -1.90 -2.86 -12.46
C VAL A 79 -1.77 -1.38 -12.15
N ARG A 80 -0.88 -1.02 -11.24
CA ARG A 80 -0.49 0.39 -11.07
C ARG A 80 0.29 0.87 -12.30
N ALA A 81 0.17 2.16 -12.63
CA ALA A 81 0.88 2.76 -13.76
C ALA A 81 2.38 2.91 -13.54
N SER A 82 2.86 2.70 -12.31
CA SER A 82 4.27 2.71 -11.92
C SER A 82 4.72 1.31 -11.50
N SER A 83 5.97 0.96 -11.80
CA SER A 83 6.66 -0.21 -11.22
C SER A 83 6.97 -0.01 -9.73
N GLN A 84 7.59 -1.00 -9.08
CA GLN A 84 7.98 -0.88 -7.66
C GLN A 84 8.97 0.27 -7.41
N SER A 85 9.84 0.55 -8.37
CA SER A 85 10.81 1.65 -8.31
C SER A 85 10.24 2.99 -8.78
N GLY A 86 8.92 3.10 -8.97
CA GLY A 86 8.25 4.34 -9.39
C GLY A 86 8.34 4.67 -10.88
N GLN A 87 8.91 3.78 -11.71
CA GLN A 87 9.05 4.03 -13.15
C GLN A 87 7.72 3.84 -13.89
N ALA A 88 7.44 4.71 -14.86
CA ALA A 88 6.23 4.63 -15.68
C ALA A 88 6.18 3.32 -16.50
N LEU A 89 5.14 2.52 -16.28
CA LEU A 89 4.96 1.22 -16.92
C LEU A 89 4.47 1.36 -18.37
N CYS A 90 3.72 2.41 -18.69
CA CYS A 90 3.14 2.64 -20.03
C CYS A 90 4.19 2.74 -21.14
N ASP A 91 5.38 3.24 -20.81
CA ASP A 91 6.47 3.45 -21.77
C ASP A 91 7.34 2.18 -21.94
N ARG A 92 7.10 1.16 -21.11
CA ARG A 92 7.90 -0.06 -21.00
C ARG A 92 7.07 -1.32 -21.23
N LEU A 93 5.88 -1.20 -21.83
CA LEU A 93 5.03 -2.37 -22.05
C LEU A 93 5.69 -3.34 -23.04
N PRO A 94 5.87 -4.63 -22.69
CA PRO A 94 6.49 -5.60 -23.57
C PRO A 94 5.56 -5.99 -24.72
N GLU A 95 6.13 -6.61 -25.76
CA GLU A 95 5.35 -7.15 -26.87
C GLU A 95 4.30 -8.15 -26.37
N GLY A 96 3.08 -8.05 -26.90
CA GLY A 96 1.95 -8.86 -26.45
C GLY A 96 1.18 -8.28 -25.26
N VAL A 97 1.53 -7.08 -24.78
CA VAL A 97 0.75 -6.30 -23.81
C VAL A 97 0.12 -5.08 -24.49
N LEU A 98 -1.20 -4.95 -24.37
CA LEU A 98 -1.97 -3.84 -24.92
C LEU A 98 -2.58 -3.01 -23.78
N LEU A 99 -2.20 -1.74 -23.71
CA LEU A 99 -2.90 -0.76 -22.87
C LEU A 99 -4.30 -0.49 -23.44
N LYS A 100 -5.34 -0.71 -22.63
CA LYS A 100 -6.73 -0.44 -23.00
C LYS A 100 -7.25 0.85 -22.42
N GLU A 101 -6.95 1.10 -21.15
CA GLU A 101 -7.46 2.27 -20.45
C GLU A 101 -6.52 2.67 -19.32
N THR A 102 -6.41 3.97 -19.08
CA THR A 102 -5.72 4.55 -17.94
C THR A 102 -6.75 5.23 -17.05
N TYR A 103 -6.85 4.78 -15.80
CA TYR A 103 -7.69 5.38 -14.78
C TYR A 103 -6.85 6.32 -13.94
N ALA A 104 -7.06 7.63 -14.11
CA ALA A 104 -6.40 8.67 -13.35
C ALA A 104 -7.37 9.28 -12.32
N PRO A 105 -6.87 9.95 -11.26
CA PRO A 105 -7.72 10.68 -10.33
C PRO A 105 -8.62 11.69 -11.09
N GLY A 106 -9.93 11.57 -10.95
CA GLY A 106 -10.90 12.49 -11.55
C GLY A 106 -11.29 12.23 -13.02
N THR A 107 -10.71 11.23 -13.69
CA THR A 107 -11.16 10.79 -15.02
C THR A 107 -12.04 9.54 -14.96
N ALA A 108 -12.71 9.21 -16.08
CA ALA A 108 -13.71 8.15 -16.33
C ALA A 108 -14.05 7.16 -15.20
N LYS A 109 -15.35 6.95 -14.95
CA LYS A 109 -15.90 5.99 -13.95
C LYS A 109 -15.17 4.65 -14.04
N PRO A 110 -14.21 4.35 -13.14
CA PRO A 110 -13.54 3.05 -13.14
C PRO A 110 -14.60 1.99 -12.86
N ALA A 111 -14.40 0.76 -13.34
CA ALA A 111 -15.27 -0.34 -12.95
C ALA A 111 -15.40 -0.36 -11.41
N ALA A 112 -16.63 -0.53 -10.89
CA ALA A 112 -16.89 -0.47 -9.43
C ALA A 112 -15.96 -1.42 -8.63
N SER A 113 -15.49 -2.48 -9.29
CA SER A 113 -14.54 -3.46 -8.79
C SER A 113 -13.08 -2.98 -8.66
N VAL A 114 -12.69 -1.91 -9.37
CA VAL A 114 -11.39 -1.21 -9.22
C VAL A 114 -11.48 -0.20 -8.08
N LEU A 115 -12.61 0.50 -7.94
CA LEU A 115 -12.88 1.40 -6.81
C LEU A 115 -12.97 0.67 -5.46
N ALA A 116 -13.49 -0.57 -5.47
CA ALA A 116 -13.62 -1.40 -4.27
C ALA A 116 -12.30 -2.08 -3.86
N CYS A 117 -11.22 -1.92 -4.64
CA CYS A 117 -9.90 -2.46 -4.32
C CYS A 117 -9.04 -1.35 -3.73
N THR A 118 -8.87 -1.35 -2.40
CA THR A 118 -8.08 -0.36 -1.65
C THR A 118 -6.68 -0.16 -2.24
N TYR A 119 -6.12 -1.20 -2.86
CA TYR A 119 -4.76 -1.24 -3.38
C TYR A 119 -4.59 -0.62 -4.78
N MET A 120 -5.69 -0.36 -5.48
CA MET A 120 -5.71 0.02 -6.90
C MET A 120 -6.54 1.27 -7.21
N GLY A 121 -7.29 1.78 -6.23
CA GLY A 121 -8.18 2.91 -6.43
C GLY A 121 -7.42 4.19 -6.82
N PRO A 122 -7.82 4.92 -7.88
CA PRO A 122 -7.18 6.17 -8.28
C PRO A 122 -7.39 7.32 -7.27
N LYS A 123 -8.12 7.10 -6.18
CA LYS A 123 -8.33 8.09 -5.12
C LYS A 123 -7.09 8.36 -4.25
N HIS A 124 -6.06 7.50 -4.32
CA HIS A 124 -4.86 7.57 -3.48
C HIS A 124 -3.64 8.17 -4.22
N GLY A 125 -3.86 8.99 -5.26
CA GLY A 125 -2.76 9.60 -6.03
C GLY A 125 -2.08 8.66 -7.03
N HIS A 126 -2.57 7.43 -7.20
CA HIS A 126 -2.05 6.45 -8.14
C HIS A 126 -2.89 6.38 -9.41
N GLN A 127 -2.26 6.21 -10.57
CA GLN A 127 -2.95 5.83 -11.80
C GLN A 127 -3.00 4.31 -11.92
N ALA A 128 -4.10 3.76 -12.42
CA ALA A 128 -4.23 2.33 -12.71
C ALA A 128 -4.35 2.10 -14.22
N LEU A 129 -3.67 1.06 -14.73
CA LEU A 129 -3.74 0.67 -16.13
C LEU A 129 -4.59 -0.58 -16.26
N MET A 130 -5.51 -0.58 -17.22
CA MET A 130 -6.16 -1.79 -17.72
C MET A 130 -5.38 -2.31 -18.92
N LEU A 131 -4.80 -3.50 -18.78
CA LEU A 131 -3.98 -4.16 -19.77
C LEU A 131 -4.68 -5.40 -20.31
N HIS A 132 -4.60 -5.63 -21.61
CA HIS A 132 -4.83 -6.94 -22.20
C HIS A 132 -3.48 -7.59 -22.45
N VAL A 133 -3.25 -8.73 -21.83
CA VAL A 133 -1.95 -9.40 -21.78
C VAL A 133 -2.09 -10.76 -22.45
N ALA A 134 -1.32 -10.97 -23.52
CA ALA A 134 -1.19 -12.30 -24.11
C ALA A 134 -0.53 -13.25 -23.08
N PRO A 135 -0.94 -14.53 -23.00
CA PRO A 135 -0.41 -15.44 -21.98
C PRO A 135 1.12 -15.55 -21.97
N PHE A 136 1.76 -15.49 -23.15
CA PHE A 136 3.22 -15.53 -23.29
C PHE A 136 3.93 -14.26 -22.78
N ALA A 137 3.24 -13.12 -22.75
CA ALA A 137 3.82 -11.81 -22.40
C ALA A 137 3.78 -11.53 -20.89
N LEU A 138 3.11 -12.39 -20.11
CA LEU A 138 2.89 -12.15 -18.69
C LEU A 138 4.18 -12.13 -17.87
N HIS A 139 5.13 -13.04 -18.14
CA HIS A 139 6.42 -13.04 -17.46
C HIS A 139 7.20 -11.75 -17.70
N ALA A 140 7.28 -11.30 -18.95
CA ALA A 140 7.97 -10.07 -19.31
C ALA A 140 7.32 -8.84 -18.68
N LEU A 141 5.99 -8.81 -18.60
CA LEU A 141 5.26 -7.75 -17.91
C LEU A 141 5.61 -7.73 -16.42
N LEU A 142 5.64 -8.90 -15.77
CA LEU A 142 5.97 -9.01 -14.35
C LEU A 142 7.44 -8.65 -14.08
N ASP A 143 8.38 -9.03 -14.94
CA ASP A 143 9.80 -8.65 -14.81
C ASP A 143 9.98 -7.13 -14.76
N ILE A 144 9.19 -6.42 -15.59
CA ILE A 144 9.20 -4.95 -15.66
C ILE A 144 8.43 -4.35 -14.49
N TYR A 145 7.27 -4.91 -14.15
CA TYR A 145 6.39 -4.37 -13.11
C TYR A 145 6.98 -4.56 -11.70
N LEU A 146 7.67 -5.67 -11.48
CA LEU A 146 8.32 -6.02 -10.21
C LEU A 146 9.78 -5.56 -10.16
N ASP A 147 10.30 -4.94 -11.22
CA ASP A 147 11.69 -4.50 -11.36
C ASP A 147 12.71 -5.65 -11.15
N GLU A 148 12.37 -6.87 -11.55
CA GLU A 148 13.21 -8.08 -11.40
C GLU A 148 14.35 -8.15 -12.43
N MET A 149 14.47 -7.17 -13.32
CA MET A 149 15.57 -7.04 -14.29
C MET A 149 16.31 -5.69 -14.15
N SER A 150 17.29 -5.65 -13.25
CA SER A 150 18.60 -5.00 -13.44
C SER A 150 19.64 -5.50 -12.42
N ALA A 151 20.71 -6.11 -12.96
CA ALA A 151 21.97 -6.61 -12.35
C ALA A 151 22.01 -8.08 -11.81
N PRO A 152 23.15 -8.80 -12.02
CA PRO A 152 23.21 -10.26 -11.97
C PRO A 152 23.21 -10.83 -10.55
N ALA A 153 22.56 -11.99 -10.42
CA ALA A 153 22.44 -12.78 -9.20
C ALA A 153 23.81 -13.08 -8.56
N ARG A 154 24.01 -12.60 -7.33
CA ARG A 154 25.01 -13.18 -6.42
C ARG A 154 24.34 -14.27 -5.59
N HIS A 155 24.91 -15.47 -5.72
CA HIS A 155 24.49 -16.67 -5.03
C HIS A 155 24.36 -16.45 -3.51
N ALA A 156 23.19 -16.82 -2.97
CA ALA A 156 23.04 -17.00 -1.54
C ALA A 156 23.59 -18.38 -1.14
N LYS A 157 24.51 -18.40 -0.17
CA LYS A 157 24.76 -19.55 0.72
C LYS A 157 24.54 -19.10 2.17
N PRO A 158 24.24 -20.02 3.12
CA PRO A 158 23.36 -19.76 4.25
C PRO A 158 24.04 -19.19 5.50
N ALA A 159 23.18 -18.71 6.41
CA ALA A 159 23.39 -18.05 7.71
C ALA A 159 24.52 -18.63 8.60
N THR A 160 25.35 -17.84 9.28
CA THR A 160 25.19 -17.21 10.64
C THR A 160 26.61 -16.72 11.08
N PRO A 161 26.87 -16.07 12.24
CA PRO A 161 26.04 -15.29 13.17
C PRO A 161 26.59 -13.86 13.42
N VAL A 162 25.86 -13.11 14.24
CA VAL A 162 26.08 -11.73 14.70
C VAL A 162 27.44 -11.53 15.38
N THR A 163 28.10 -10.40 15.14
CA THR A 163 29.11 -9.82 16.04
C THR A 163 29.00 -8.29 16.02
N THR A 164 28.94 -7.74 17.23
CA THR A 164 28.74 -6.33 17.57
C THR A 164 30.01 -5.47 17.47
N SER A 165 29.78 -4.17 17.20
CA SER A 165 30.61 -2.98 17.48
C SER A 165 31.64 -2.53 16.42
N PRO A 166 32.03 -1.24 16.36
CA PRO A 166 31.31 0.01 16.68
C PRO A 166 31.29 1.02 15.50
N LEU A 167 30.47 2.05 15.63
CA LEU A 167 30.31 3.20 14.72
C LEU A 167 31.65 3.80 14.27
N THR A 168 31.89 3.87 12.95
CA THR A 168 32.83 4.83 12.37
C THR A 168 32.46 5.20 10.94
N ALA A 169 32.37 6.52 10.72
CA ALA A 169 32.37 7.25 9.46
C ALA A 169 31.40 6.76 8.36
N THR A 170 30.20 7.35 8.37
CA THR A 170 29.25 7.28 7.25
C THR A 170 29.91 7.85 5.99
N THR A 171 30.39 6.98 5.12
CA THR A 171 30.54 7.31 3.70
C THR A 171 29.13 7.65 3.22
N ALA A 172 28.90 8.92 2.88
CA ALA A 172 27.65 9.36 2.29
C ALA A 172 27.41 8.51 1.05
N ARG A 173 26.41 7.61 1.11
CA ARG A 173 25.94 6.94 -0.09
C ARG A 173 25.48 8.04 -1.02
N VAL A 174 26.05 8.10 -2.21
CA VAL A 174 25.57 8.99 -3.28
C VAL A 174 24.13 8.60 -3.53
N MET A 175 23.20 9.42 -3.04
CA MET A 175 21.78 9.25 -3.21
C MET A 175 21.39 10.06 -4.44
N ASP A 176 21.06 9.40 -5.54
CA ASP A 176 20.49 10.08 -6.70
C ASP A 176 19.05 10.54 -6.42
N ALA A 177 18.57 11.48 -7.23
CA ALA A 177 17.26 12.10 -7.03
C ALA A 177 16.10 11.08 -7.14
N ASP A 178 16.25 10.09 -8.02
CA ASP A 178 15.22 9.06 -8.27
C ASP A 178 15.13 8.09 -7.08
N MET A 179 16.27 7.67 -6.52
CA MET A 179 16.32 6.84 -5.32
C MET A 179 15.78 7.58 -4.08
N PHE A 180 16.02 8.89 -3.99
CA PHE A 180 15.43 9.71 -2.92
C PHE A 180 13.91 9.80 -3.06
N GLN A 181 13.41 10.01 -4.28
CA GLN A 181 11.99 10.07 -4.58
C GLN A 181 11.30 8.73 -4.29
N ALA A 182 11.87 7.60 -4.73
CA ALA A 182 11.37 6.27 -4.43
C ALA A 182 11.33 5.99 -2.91
N LEU A 183 12.31 6.49 -2.16
CA LEU A 183 12.36 6.35 -0.70
C LEU A 183 11.30 7.20 0.02
N LEU A 184 11.00 8.40 -0.50
CA LEU A 184 9.89 9.23 0.00
C LEU A 184 8.54 8.58 -0.29
N GLU A 185 8.35 8.05 -1.49
CA GLU A 185 7.15 7.32 -1.89
C GLU A 185 6.94 6.10 -1.00
N ARG A 186 7.99 5.30 -0.78
CA ARG A 186 7.91 4.13 0.09
C ARG A 186 7.54 4.49 1.54
N ARG A 187 8.05 5.60 2.06
CA ARG A 187 7.69 6.10 3.40
C ARG A 187 6.24 6.55 3.47
N SER A 188 5.76 7.22 2.42
CA SER A 188 4.35 7.61 2.30
C SER A 188 3.43 6.39 2.26
N GLU A 189 3.79 5.36 1.50
CA GLU A 189 3.03 4.10 1.43
C GLU A 189 2.91 3.41 2.79
N ILE A 190 4.03 3.29 3.51
CA ILE A 190 4.07 2.69 4.85
C ILE A 190 3.17 3.48 5.80
N GLY A 191 3.19 4.82 5.73
CA GLY A 191 2.31 5.70 6.50
C GLY A 191 0.84 5.34 6.26
N GLN A 192 0.39 5.40 5.00
CA GLN A 192 -0.99 5.14 4.61
C GLN A 192 -1.46 3.71 4.94
N GLN A 193 -0.58 2.71 4.75
CA GLN A 193 -0.88 1.32 5.12
C GLN A 193 -1.14 1.19 6.61
N GLY A 194 -0.28 1.78 7.44
CA GLY A 194 -0.50 1.70 8.88
C GLY A 194 -1.68 2.53 9.37
N GLU A 195 -2.02 3.65 8.72
CA GLU A 195 -3.28 4.38 8.99
C GLU A 195 -4.50 3.47 8.79
N GLN A 196 -4.53 2.68 7.71
CA GLN A 196 -5.63 1.73 7.46
C GLN A 196 -5.68 0.60 8.50
N VAL A 197 -4.53 0.04 8.86
CA VAL A 197 -4.45 -0.98 9.92
C VAL A 197 -4.92 -0.40 11.27
N ALA A 198 -4.51 0.82 11.60
CA ALA A 198 -4.92 1.53 12.80
C ALA A 198 -6.44 1.80 12.81
N LEU A 199 -7.01 2.20 11.67
CA LEU A 199 -8.44 2.42 11.53
C LEU A 199 -9.24 1.14 11.78
N GLN A 200 -8.83 0.02 11.16
CA GLN A 200 -9.48 -1.27 11.37
C GLN A 200 -9.35 -1.76 12.82
N PHE A 201 -8.17 -1.57 13.42
CA PHE A 201 -7.94 -1.88 14.82
C PHE A 201 -8.87 -1.08 15.74
N GLU A 202 -9.04 0.22 15.47
CA GLU A 202 -9.91 1.10 16.25
C GLU A 202 -11.39 0.74 16.10
N MET A 203 -11.84 0.46 14.87
CA MET A 203 -13.19 -0.04 14.62
C MET A 203 -13.44 -1.37 15.35
N ALA A 204 -12.47 -2.29 15.36
CA ALA A 204 -12.58 -3.55 16.10
C ALA A 204 -12.62 -3.33 17.63
N ARG A 205 -11.93 -2.31 18.15
CA ARG A 205 -12.05 -1.90 19.56
C ARG A 205 -13.47 -1.41 19.86
N LEU A 206 -14.05 -0.55 19.02
CA LEU A 206 -15.41 -0.06 19.19
C LEU A 206 -16.44 -1.20 19.18
N ARG A 207 -16.31 -2.15 18.25
CA ARG A 207 -17.19 -3.35 18.21
C ARG A 207 -17.13 -4.15 19.50
N ARG A 208 -15.93 -4.36 20.05
CA ARG A 208 -15.76 -5.06 21.35
C ARG A 208 -16.38 -4.33 22.52
N MET A 209 -16.52 -3.01 22.45
CA MET A 209 -17.25 -2.21 23.44
C MET A 209 -18.77 -2.19 23.22
N GLY A 210 -19.28 -2.91 22.21
CA GLY A 210 -20.71 -2.94 21.89
C GLY A 210 -21.20 -1.79 21.01
N CYS A 211 -20.31 -1.08 20.31
CA CYS A 211 -20.71 -0.08 19.34
C CYS A 211 -21.41 -0.75 18.13
N PRO A 212 -22.67 -0.40 17.83
CA PRO A 212 -23.41 -1.02 16.72
C PRO A 212 -22.92 -0.56 15.34
N ASP A 213 -22.54 0.72 15.21
CA ASP A 213 -22.09 1.34 13.94
C ASP A 213 -20.72 2.05 14.09
N PRO A 214 -19.60 1.32 14.29
CA PRO A 214 -18.25 1.90 14.46
C PRO A 214 -17.85 2.88 13.34
N GLU A 215 -18.27 2.62 12.11
CA GLU A 215 -17.97 3.42 10.92
C GLU A 215 -18.45 4.87 11.04
N ARG A 216 -19.48 5.12 11.86
CA ARG A 216 -20.02 6.47 12.09
C ARG A 216 -19.25 7.24 13.17
N HIS A 217 -18.43 6.54 13.94
CA HIS A 217 -17.78 7.08 15.12
C HIS A 217 -16.27 7.18 15.00
N VAL A 218 -15.67 6.58 13.97
CA VAL A 218 -14.25 6.67 13.65
C VAL A 218 -14.09 7.43 12.34
N GLN A 219 -13.29 8.49 12.36
CA GLN A 219 -12.99 9.30 11.19
C GLN A 219 -11.48 9.34 10.98
N LEU A 220 -11.05 9.15 9.73
CA LEU A 220 -9.68 9.42 9.33
C LEU A 220 -9.56 10.91 8.98
N VAL A 221 -8.87 11.65 9.83
CA VAL A 221 -8.76 13.11 9.84
C VAL A 221 -7.62 13.61 8.95
N ALA A 222 -6.55 12.83 8.82
CA ALA A 222 -5.39 13.14 7.97
C ALA A 222 -5.78 13.50 6.51
N GLN A 223 -6.91 12.96 6.02
CA GLN A 223 -7.41 13.23 4.67
C GLN A 223 -8.25 14.51 4.53
N SER A 224 -8.78 15.06 5.63
CA SER A 224 -9.68 16.22 5.61
C SER A 224 -9.08 17.50 6.21
N ASP A 225 -8.11 17.38 7.12
CA ASP A 225 -7.44 18.52 7.74
C ASP A 225 -6.06 18.11 8.31
N VAL A 226 -5.03 18.25 7.47
CA VAL A 226 -3.62 17.98 7.81
C VAL A 226 -3.13 18.85 8.98
N GLY A 227 -3.82 19.95 9.28
CA GLY A 227 -3.46 20.86 10.37
C GLY A 227 -3.84 20.35 11.77
N ARG A 228 -4.69 19.33 11.91
CA ARG A 228 -5.18 18.89 13.23
C ARG A 228 -4.13 18.20 14.10
N GLY A 229 -3.04 17.70 13.51
CA GLY A 229 -1.93 17.08 14.24
C GLY A 229 -2.22 15.71 14.84
N TYR A 230 -3.17 14.98 14.24
CA TYR A 230 -3.41 13.54 14.44
C TYR A 230 -4.18 12.94 13.26
N ASP A 231 -4.10 11.62 13.09
CA ASP A 231 -4.61 10.94 11.89
C ASP A 231 -6.04 10.41 12.02
N ILE A 232 -6.45 9.94 13.20
CA ILE A 232 -7.77 9.31 13.43
C ILE A 232 -8.47 9.97 14.63
N HIS A 233 -9.77 10.24 14.49
CA HIS A 233 -10.64 10.72 15.57
C HIS A 233 -11.71 9.70 15.86
N THR A 234 -11.92 9.39 17.14
CA THR A 234 -12.98 8.50 17.60
C THR A 234 -13.84 9.18 18.65
N THR A 235 -15.17 9.08 18.51
CA THR A 235 -16.14 9.77 19.38
C THR A 235 -17.00 8.84 20.24
N TYR A 236 -16.92 7.52 20.03
CA TYR A 236 -17.75 6.57 20.77
C TYR A 236 -17.06 6.06 22.05
N GLY A 237 -17.76 6.22 23.18
CA GLY A 237 -17.22 5.92 24.49
C GLY A 237 -16.31 7.05 24.96
N GLU A 238 -15.02 6.78 25.08
CA GLU A 238 -14.00 7.79 25.32
C GLU A 238 -13.59 8.44 23.99
N GLU A 239 -13.53 9.77 23.97
CA GLU A 239 -13.02 10.50 22.82
C GLU A 239 -11.51 10.25 22.66
N ARG A 240 -11.09 9.82 21.46
CA ARG A 240 -9.68 9.56 21.16
C ARG A 240 -9.23 10.31 19.93
N CYS A 241 -8.12 11.02 20.05
CA CYS A 241 -7.37 11.61 18.96
C CYS A 241 -6.09 10.81 18.80
N ILE A 242 -5.94 10.12 17.67
CA ILE A 242 -4.95 9.07 17.47
C ILE A 242 -3.98 9.51 16.38
N GLU A 243 -2.71 9.65 16.74
CA GLU A 243 -1.58 9.75 15.81
C GLU A 243 -1.07 8.36 15.44
N VAL A 244 -0.80 8.09 14.17
CA VAL A 244 -0.38 6.79 13.67
C VAL A 244 1.07 6.85 13.19
N LYS A 245 1.92 6.00 13.75
CA LYS A 245 3.32 5.86 13.31
C LYS A 245 3.60 4.45 12.83
N SER A 246 3.82 4.34 11.53
CA SER A 246 3.91 3.08 10.82
C SER A 246 5.36 2.75 10.47
N SER A 247 5.72 1.47 10.56
CA SER A 247 7.05 0.99 10.19
C SER A 247 7.01 -0.46 9.74
N PRO A 248 7.95 -0.89 8.90
CA PRO A 248 8.07 -2.29 8.49
C PRO A 248 8.71 -3.17 9.58
N SER A 249 9.19 -2.59 10.69
CA SER A 249 9.86 -3.31 11.76
C SER A 249 9.52 -2.75 13.15
N PRO A 250 9.34 -3.61 14.17
CA PRO A 250 9.16 -3.19 15.55
C PRO A 250 10.31 -2.35 16.16
N ALA A 251 11.50 -2.38 15.56
CA ALA A 251 12.68 -1.68 16.08
C ALA A 251 12.99 -0.35 15.35
N ALA A 252 12.11 0.09 14.44
CA ALA A 252 12.35 1.30 13.67
C ALA A 252 12.19 2.58 14.52
N THR A 253 13.10 3.53 14.32
CA THR A 253 12.97 4.90 14.80
C THR A 253 11.72 5.55 14.19
N LEU A 254 10.95 6.24 15.03
CA LEU A 254 9.75 6.96 14.62
C LEU A 254 10.02 8.46 14.74
N TYR A 255 9.29 9.25 13.95
CA TYR A 255 9.44 10.69 13.89
C TYR A 255 8.11 11.35 14.20
N LEU A 256 8.14 12.37 15.04
CA LEU A 256 7.00 13.26 15.28
C LEU A 256 7.33 14.63 14.70
N SER A 257 6.37 15.23 14.01
CA SER A 257 6.45 16.66 13.67
C SER A 257 6.23 17.50 14.93
N GLU A 258 6.71 18.74 14.91
CA GLU A 258 6.49 19.66 16.04
C GLU A 258 4.99 19.94 16.25
N ASN A 259 4.18 19.94 15.19
CA ASN A 259 2.72 20.10 15.29
C ASN A 259 2.08 18.91 16.03
N GLU A 260 2.41 17.68 15.63
CA GLU A 260 1.92 16.46 16.29
C GLU A 260 2.32 16.45 17.77
N ARG A 261 3.59 16.75 18.07
CA ARG A 261 4.08 16.84 19.45
C ARG A 261 3.24 17.82 20.28
N GLN A 262 3.05 19.05 19.80
CA GLN A 262 2.28 20.06 20.53
C GLN A 262 0.81 19.66 20.73
N VAL A 263 0.19 19.09 19.70
CA VAL A 263 -1.21 18.65 19.74
C VAL A 263 -1.38 17.49 20.72
N LEU A 264 -0.54 16.46 20.64
CA LEU A 264 -0.59 15.30 21.54
C LEU A 264 -0.35 15.72 23.01
N THR A 265 0.58 16.65 23.27
CA THR A 265 0.80 17.22 24.61
C THR A 265 -0.44 17.95 25.11
N THR A 266 -1.09 18.75 24.26
CA THR A 266 -2.27 19.54 24.64
C THR A 266 -3.49 18.67 24.92
N LEU A 267 -3.67 17.59 24.16
CA LEU A 267 -4.82 16.68 24.27
C LEU A 267 -4.76 15.75 25.48
N GLY A 268 -3.56 15.49 26.03
CA GLY A 268 -3.37 14.71 27.25
C GLY A 268 -3.98 13.31 27.16
N ASP A 269 -4.93 13.00 28.05
CA ASP A 269 -5.55 11.66 28.11
C ASP A 269 -6.41 11.31 26.88
N LYS A 270 -6.84 12.32 26.11
CA LYS A 270 -7.52 12.10 24.82
C LYS A 270 -6.53 11.76 23.70
N ALA A 271 -5.23 11.98 23.90
CA ALA A 271 -4.20 11.71 22.93
C ALA A 271 -3.78 10.24 22.96
N TRP A 272 -3.68 9.65 21.78
CA TRP A 272 -3.24 8.28 21.59
C TRP A 272 -2.18 8.22 20.49
N LEU A 273 -1.14 7.43 20.69
CA LEU A 273 -0.16 7.08 19.67
C LEU A 273 -0.31 5.61 19.32
N TYR A 274 -0.65 5.32 18.07
CA TYR A 274 -0.72 3.96 17.54
C TYR A 274 0.53 3.68 16.73
N ARG A 275 1.41 2.87 17.30
CA ARG A 275 2.59 2.36 16.60
C ARG A 275 2.22 1.09 15.85
N VAL A 276 2.30 1.15 14.52
CA VAL A 276 1.96 0.03 13.64
C VAL A 276 3.23 -0.58 13.08
N ALA A 277 3.52 -1.82 13.48
CA ALA A 277 4.51 -2.65 12.82
C ALA A 277 3.81 -3.49 11.75
N LEU A 278 3.91 -3.05 10.49
CA LEU A 278 3.28 -3.70 9.35
C LEU A 278 3.88 -5.10 9.14
N HIS A 279 3.03 -6.06 8.79
CA HIS A 279 3.46 -7.36 8.30
C HIS A 279 3.83 -7.25 6.82
N ALA A 280 4.43 -8.31 6.26
CA ALA A 280 4.90 -8.31 4.88
C ALA A 280 3.77 -8.11 3.84
N ASP A 281 2.51 -8.34 4.24
CA ASP A 281 1.33 -8.12 3.40
C ASP A 281 0.94 -6.64 3.29
N GLY A 282 1.48 -5.75 4.15
CA GLY A 282 1.12 -4.32 4.22
C GLY A 282 -0.33 -4.03 4.58
N CYS A 283 -1.11 -5.05 4.93
CA CYS A 283 -2.56 -4.99 5.20
C CYS A 283 -2.89 -5.36 6.63
N THR A 284 -1.99 -6.10 7.28
CA THR A 284 -2.06 -6.46 8.67
C THR A 284 -0.82 -5.93 9.38
N GLY A 285 -0.91 -5.83 10.70
CA GLY A 285 0.17 -5.29 11.49
C GLY A 285 -0.10 -5.43 12.97
N ASN A 286 0.98 -5.40 13.74
CA ASN A 286 0.90 -5.35 15.18
C ASN A 286 0.75 -3.89 15.60
N VAL A 287 -0.35 -3.58 16.29
CA VAL A 287 -0.65 -2.24 16.80
C VAL A 287 -0.33 -2.17 18.28
N LEU A 288 0.59 -1.29 18.65
CA LEU A 288 0.82 -0.88 20.04
C LEU A 288 0.14 0.48 20.24
N ALA A 289 -0.84 0.52 21.14
CA ALA A 289 -1.58 1.74 21.47
C ALA A 289 -1.09 2.32 22.80
N VAL A 290 -0.68 3.59 22.80
CA VAL A 290 -0.20 4.30 23.98
C VAL A 290 -1.09 5.51 24.24
N GLN A 291 -1.75 5.56 25.40
CA GLN A 291 -2.52 6.71 25.86
C GLN A 291 -1.59 7.76 26.47
N ASN A 292 -1.91 9.04 26.25
CA ASN A 292 -1.13 10.17 26.75
C ASN A 292 0.38 9.98 26.47
N PRO A 293 0.76 9.77 25.19
CA PRO A 293 2.12 9.35 24.82
C PRO A 293 3.19 10.36 25.26
N MET A 294 2.84 11.64 25.32
CA MET A 294 3.78 12.69 25.70
C MET A 294 4.16 12.65 27.18
N SER A 295 3.36 12.02 28.04
CA SER A 295 3.69 11.83 29.47
C SER A 295 4.98 11.00 29.68
N CYS A 296 5.33 10.13 28.73
CA CYS A 296 6.52 9.29 28.82
C CYS A 296 7.54 9.55 27.70
N LEU A 297 7.12 9.98 26.51
CA LEU A 297 8.03 10.16 25.37
C LEU A 297 8.80 11.49 25.38
N GLU A 298 8.27 12.54 26.02
CA GLU A 298 8.84 13.90 25.95
C GLU A 298 10.32 13.95 26.36
N ALA A 299 10.72 13.18 27.38
CA ALA A 299 12.10 13.11 27.86
C ALA A 299 13.05 12.33 26.92
N HIS A 300 12.52 11.67 25.90
CA HIS A 300 13.26 10.79 24.98
C HIS A 300 13.26 11.30 23.53
N LEU A 301 12.70 12.48 23.26
CA LEU A 301 12.70 13.06 21.93
C LEU A 301 14.03 13.74 21.61
N GLU A 302 14.59 13.41 20.43
CA GLU A 302 15.75 14.09 19.87
C GLU A 302 15.31 15.01 18.72
N PRO A 303 15.73 16.29 18.70
CA PRO A 303 15.41 17.18 17.60
C PRO A 303 16.20 16.78 16.34
N VAL A 304 15.48 16.46 15.26
CA VAL A 304 16.09 16.00 13.99
C VAL A 304 15.89 16.96 12.81
N ALA A 305 15.03 17.96 12.97
CA ALA A 305 14.73 18.95 11.94
C ALA A 305 14.50 20.33 12.56
N TYR A 306 14.97 21.37 11.89
CA TYR A 306 14.80 22.76 12.30
C TYR A 306 14.08 23.54 11.21
N ARG A 307 13.08 24.32 11.60
CA ARG A 307 12.35 25.24 10.70
C ARG A 307 12.90 26.65 10.89
N ILE A 308 13.28 27.28 9.79
CA ILE A 308 13.62 28.71 9.75
C ILE A 308 12.48 29.50 9.11
N ASP A 309 12.19 30.68 9.65
CA ASP A 309 11.34 31.66 8.98
C ASP A 309 12.20 32.42 7.96
N ALA A 310 11.92 32.21 6.66
CA ALA A 310 12.68 32.84 5.58
C ALA A 310 12.64 34.37 5.62
N ARG A 311 11.68 34.99 6.32
CA ARG A 311 11.64 36.44 6.53
C ARG A 311 12.76 36.95 7.44
N LEU A 312 13.36 36.05 8.23
CA LEU A 312 14.52 36.36 9.08
C LEU A 312 15.84 36.30 8.29
N LEU A 313 15.82 35.84 7.03
CA LEU A 313 16.96 35.87 6.13
C LEU A 313 17.06 37.25 5.50
N THR A 314 17.76 38.17 6.15
CA THR A 314 18.16 39.43 5.54
C THR A 314 19.44 39.21 4.71
N PRO A 315 19.52 39.71 3.46
CA PRO A 315 20.77 39.69 2.71
C PRO A 315 21.87 40.37 3.53
N SER A 316 23.01 39.73 3.70
CA SER A 316 24.19 40.40 4.23
C SER A 316 24.58 41.52 3.27
N SER A 317 24.66 42.75 3.78
CA SER A 317 25.14 43.93 3.02
C SER A 317 26.62 43.84 2.70
#